data_AF-A0A961CH76-F1
#
_entry.id   AF-A0A961CH76-F1
#
_cell.length_a   1.000
_cell.length_b   1.000
_cell.length_c   1.000
_cell.angle_alpha   90.00
_cell.angle_beta   90.00
_cell.angle_gamma   90.00
#
_symmetry.space_group_name_H-M   'P 1'
#
loop_
_entity.id
_entity.type
_entity.pdbx_description
1 polymer ?
#
loop_
_entity_poly.entity_id
_entity_poly.type
_entity_poly.pdbx_seq_one_letter_code
_entity_poly.pdbx_strand_id
1 'polypeptide(L)'
;RDSFNAVFVEGAAVGQLMFYGRGAGGGPTASAVLGDLVDAGVNQARGHHATVGTLRPAVVAPPDQLTSEYYISLGVTDRPGVLATVAGVFGDHGVSILSMEQEEPDPDDGAPRPQLLFITHAAADRDVRATLDALAELDVVERVGSVMRVLGED
;
A
#
# COMPACT_ATOMS: atom_id res chain seq x y z
N ARG A 1 12.92 -13.14 14.57
CA ARG A 1 12.72 -12.68 13.17
C ARG A 1 14.04 -12.05 12.72
N ASP A 2 14.58 -12.49 11.59
CA ASP A 2 15.76 -11.87 10.98
C ASP A 2 15.44 -10.49 10.40
N SER A 3 16.46 -9.65 10.23
CA SER A 3 16.38 -8.25 9.78
C SER A 3 16.63 -8.09 8.26
N PHE A 4 15.95 -8.89 7.45
CA PHE A 4 16.07 -8.78 5.98
C PHE A 4 15.20 -7.65 5.43
N ASN A 5 15.77 -6.90 4.49
CA ASN A 5 15.07 -5.89 3.68
C ASN A 5 15.20 -6.27 2.20
N ALA A 6 14.25 -5.78 1.40
CA ALA A 6 14.30 -5.84 -0.05
C ALA A 6 13.99 -4.45 -0.63
N VAL A 7 14.68 -4.09 -1.71
CA VAL A 7 14.38 -2.90 -2.52
C VAL A 7 14.17 -3.37 -3.96
N PHE A 8 12.97 -3.13 -4.48
CA PHE A 8 12.63 -3.40 -5.87
C PHE A 8 12.75 -2.11 -6.68
N VAL A 9 13.46 -2.16 -7.80
CA VAL A 9 13.69 -1.01 -8.68
C VAL A 9 13.30 -1.40 -10.09
N GLU A 10 12.45 -0.61 -10.72
CA GLU A 10 12.11 -0.73 -12.12
C GLU A 10 12.74 0.42 -12.92
N GLY A 11 13.42 0.09 -14.01
CA GLY A 11 14.02 1.08 -14.89
C GLY A 11 13.85 0.71 -16.35
N ALA A 12 13.55 1.70 -17.20
CA ALA A 12 13.19 1.48 -18.61
C ALA A 12 14.21 0.65 -19.41
N ALA A 13 15.51 0.74 -19.11
CA ALA A 13 16.56 -0.01 -19.79
C ALA A 13 16.99 -1.28 -19.04
N VAL A 14 16.93 -1.28 -17.71
CA VAL A 14 17.43 -2.38 -16.86
C VAL A 14 16.33 -3.39 -16.48
N GLY A 15 15.06 -3.05 -16.75
CA GLY A 15 13.90 -3.82 -16.31
C GLY A 15 13.75 -3.81 -14.80
N GLN A 16 13.38 -4.96 -14.25
CA GLN A 16 13.13 -5.17 -12.83
C GLN A 16 14.39 -5.67 -12.12
N LEU A 17 14.78 -5.02 -11.02
CA LEU A 17 15.91 -5.37 -10.16
C LEU A 17 15.44 -5.52 -8.71
N MET A 18 15.91 -6.55 -8.02
CA MET A 18 15.66 -6.74 -6.58
C MET A 18 16.98 -6.81 -5.81
N PHE A 19 17.14 -5.91 -4.86
CA PHE A 19 18.26 -5.90 -3.91
C PHE A 19 17.79 -6.47 -2.59
N TYR A 20 18.31 -7.62 -2.19
CA TYR A 20 17.89 -8.36 -0.99
C TYR A 20 19.07 -8.61 -0.05
N GLY A 21 18.89 -8.35 1.24
CA GLY A 21 19.93 -8.58 2.24
C GLY A 21 19.52 -8.13 3.64
N ARG A 22 20.43 -8.24 4.60
CA ARG A 22 20.20 -7.73 5.97
C ARG A 22 20.22 -6.20 5.93
N GLY A 23 19.09 -5.57 6.23
CA GLY A 23 18.96 -4.11 6.25
C GLY A 23 19.17 -3.47 7.62
N ALA A 24 19.34 -4.28 8.68
CA ALA A 24 19.67 -3.80 10.01
C ALA A 24 20.59 -4.77 10.77
N GLY A 25 21.34 -4.21 11.72
CA GLY A 25 22.30 -4.92 12.56
C GLY A 25 23.69 -4.29 12.47
N GLY A 26 24.49 -4.42 13.54
CA GLY A 26 25.80 -3.76 13.65
C GLY A 26 26.75 -4.14 12.51
N GLY A 27 26.87 -5.43 12.19
CA GLY A 27 27.71 -5.92 11.08
C GLY A 27 27.29 -5.42 9.69
N PRO A 28 26.04 -5.66 9.25
CA PRO A 28 25.55 -5.16 7.96
C PRO A 28 25.68 -3.64 7.81
N THR A 29 25.33 -2.88 8.85
CA THR A 29 25.44 -1.42 8.82
C THR A 29 26.90 -0.97 8.76
N ALA A 30 27.79 -1.59 9.53
CA ALA A 30 29.23 -1.28 9.48
C ALA A 30 29.85 -1.58 8.11
N SER A 31 29.36 -2.60 7.40
CA SER A 31 29.81 -2.90 6.04
C SER A 31 29.48 -1.77 5.06
N ALA A 32 28.30 -1.18 5.13
CA ALA A 32 27.92 -0.04 4.29
C ALA A 32 28.79 1.20 4.62
N VAL A 33 28.95 1.52 5.90
CA VAL A 33 29.81 2.63 6.36
C VAL A 33 31.25 2.45 5.91
N LEU A 34 31.82 1.24 6.02
CA LEU A 34 33.18 0.97 5.57
C LEU A 34 33.33 1.13 4.05
N GLY A 35 32.32 0.74 3.26
CA GLY A 35 32.29 0.97 1.82
C GLY A 35 32.43 2.46 1.48
N ASP A 36 31.59 3.30 2.10
CA ASP A 36 31.64 4.74 1.89
C ASP A 36 32.99 5.36 2.33
N LEU A 37 33.58 4.87 3.43
CA LEU A 37 34.90 5.32 3.90
C LEU A 37 36.02 4.98 2.90
N VAL A 38 35.99 3.78 2.32
CA VAL A 38 36.95 3.38 1.29
C VAL A 38 36.79 4.26 0.04
N ASP A 39 35.56 4.46 -0.43
CA ASP A 39 35.28 5.29 -1.60
C ASP A 39 35.71 6.75 -1.37
N ALA A 40 35.45 7.31 -0.19
CA ALA A 40 35.91 8.65 0.19
C ALA A 40 37.44 8.76 0.20
N GLY A 41 38.14 7.77 0.78
CA GLY A 41 39.60 7.74 0.81
C GLY A 41 40.22 7.64 -0.59
N VAL A 42 39.66 6.81 -1.46
CA VAL A 42 40.10 6.68 -2.86
C VAL A 42 39.89 7.98 -3.63
N ASN A 43 38.74 8.62 -3.47
CA ASN A 43 38.42 9.91 -4.10
C ASN A 43 39.40 11.01 -3.64
N GLN A 44 39.65 11.10 -2.33
CA GLN A 44 40.60 12.06 -1.76
C GLN A 44 42.02 11.85 -2.29
N ALA A 45 42.51 10.60 -2.33
CA ALA A 45 43.86 10.30 -2.83
C ALA A 45 44.03 10.65 -4.31
N ARG A 46 42.95 10.54 -5.11
CA ARG A 46 42.94 10.92 -6.53
C ARG A 46 42.71 12.41 -6.76
N GLY A 47 42.37 13.19 -5.72
CA GLY A 47 41.96 14.59 -5.87
C GLY A 47 40.65 14.74 -6.65
N HIS A 48 39.82 13.70 -6.68
CA HIS A 48 38.54 13.66 -7.40
C HIS A 48 37.38 13.68 -6.39
N HIS A 49 36.19 14.02 -6.86
CA HIS A 49 34.95 13.86 -6.10
C HIS A 49 33.88 13.26 -7.00
N ALA A 50 33.05 12.38 -6.42
CA ALA A 50 31.85 11.91 -7.10
C ALA A 50 30.85 13.06 -7.18
N THR A 51 30.36 13.38 -8.38
CA THR A 51 29.27 14.34 -8.57
C THR A 51 28.08 13.57 -9.08
N VAL A 52 26.97 13.62 -8.35
CA VAL A 52 25.68 13.23 -8.92
C VAL A 52 25.33 14.31 -9.93
N GLY A 53 25.14 13.95 -11.19
CA GLY A 53 24.80 14.91 -12.25
C GLY A 53 23.54 15.73 -11.94
N THR A 54 23.18 16.66 -12.81
CA THR A 54 21.98 17.48 -12.60
C THR A 54 20.71 16.63 -12.69
N LEU A 55 20.06 16.42 -11.55
CA LEU A 55 18.76 15.77 -11.49
C LEU A 55 17.65 16.80 -11.76
N ARG A 56 16.57 16.33 -12.40
CA ARG A 56 15.36 17.15 -12.56
C ARG A 56 14.62 17.20 -11.22
N PRO A 57 14.08 18.37 -10.81
CA PRO A 57 13.20 18.43 -9.65
C PRO A 57 11.98 17.53 -9.86
N ALA A 58 11.68 16.69 -8.88
CA ALA A 58 10.44 15.92 -8.83
C ALA A 58 9.37 16.70 -8.05
N VAL A 59 8.13 16.62 -8.50
CA VAL A 59 6.97 17.15 -7.77
C VAL A 59 6.38 16.01 -6.96
N VAL A 60 6.28 16.19 -5.63
CA VAL A 60 5.63 15.21 -4.76
C VAL A 60 4.12 15.35 -4.93
N ALA A 61 3.47 14.28 -5.41
CA ALA A 61 2.01 14.25 -5.52
C ALA A 61 1.37 14.25 -4.12
N PRO A 62 0.25 14.97 -3.93
CA PRO A 62 -0.46 14.95 -2.66
C PRO A 62 -1.09 13.55 -2.43
N PRO A 63 -1.23 13.10 -1.17
CA PRO A 63 -1.68 11.73 -0.88
C PRO A 63 -3.06 11.37 -1.43
N ASP A 64 -3.93 12.35 -1.62
CA ASP A 64 -5.31 12.21 -2.09
C ASP A 64 -5.42 11.92 -3.60
N GLN A 65 -4.35 12.20 -4.35
CA GLN A 65 -4.22 11.89 -5.78
C GLN A 65 -3.54 10.54 -6.04
N LEU A 66 -3.08 9.85 -4.99
CA LEU A 66 -2.51 8.51 -5.14
C LEU A 66 -3.61 7.55 -5.61
N THR A 67 -3.32 6.79 -6.66
CA THR A 67 -4.20 5.72 -7.13
C THR A 67 -3.68 4.38 -6.65
N SER A 68 -4.55 3.54 -6.09
CA SER A 68 -4.23 2.17 -5.67
C SER A 68 -5.46 1.30 -5.69
N GLU A 69 -5.28 -0.02 -5.69
CA GLU A 69 -6.33 -0.96 -5.34
C GLU A 69 -6.48 -1.02 -3.81
N TYR A 70 -7.69 -1.34 -3.33
CA TYR A 70 -7.97 -1.38 -1.91
C TYR A 70 -8.67 -2.68 -1.52
N TYR A 71 -8.18 -3.30 -0.46
CA TYR A 71 -8.89 -4.30 0.32
C TYR A 71 -9.67 -3.58 1.43
N ILE A 72 -10.99 -3.79 1.48
CA ILE A 72 -11.89 -3.15 2.43
C ILE A 72 -12.76 -4.24 3.07
N SER A 73 -12.69 -4.37 4.39
CA SER A 73 -13.58 -5.22 5.20
C SER A 73 -14.66 -4.35 5.86
N LEU A 74 -15.92 -4.76 5.74
CA LEU A 74 -17.07 -4.11 6.37
C LEU A 74 -17.83 -5.12 7.24
N GLY A 75 -18.05 -4.78 8.51
CA GLY A 75 -19.01 -5.51 9.34
C GLY A 75 -20.42 -5.00 9.07
N VAL A 76 -21.33 -5.89 8.68
CA VAL A 76 -22.67 -5.50 8.24
C VAL A 76 -23.78 -6.27 8.94
N THR A 77 -24.98 -5.72 8.93
CA THR A 77 -26.18 -6.43 9.39
C THR A 77 -26.49 -7.61 8.48
N ASP A 78 -26.91 -8.75 9.02
CA ASP A 78 -27.35 -9.90 8.22
C ASP A 78 -28.80 -9.73 7.76
N ARG A 79 -29.00 -9.07 6.61
CA ARG A 79 -30.31 -8.94 5.96
C ARG A 79 -30.20 -8.82 4.44
N PRO A 80 -31.25 -9.19 3.68
CA PRO A 80 -31.27 -9.00 2.24
C PRO A 80 -31.09 -7.52 1.84
N GLY A 81 -30.39 -7.28 0.72
CA GLY A 81 -30.22 -5.94 0.13
C GLY A 81 -29.02 -5.13 0.65
N VAL A 82 -28.29 -5.63 1.66
CA VAL A 82 -27.10 -4.95 2.19
C VAL A 82 -26.01 -4.81 1.13
N LEU A 83 -25.68 -5.89 0.42
CA LEU A 83 -24.69 -5.84 -0.66
C LEU A 83 -25.06 -4.82 -1.74
N ALA A 84 -26.33 -4.77 -2.15
CA ALA A 84 -26.79 -3.81 -3.15
C ALA A 84 -26.65 -2.35 -2.65
N THR A 85 -26.96 -2.10 -1.38
CA THR A 85 -26.82 -0.77 -0.75
C THR A 85 -25.35 -0.35 -0.70
N VAL A 86 -24.48 -1.24 -0.21
CA VAL A 86 -23.03 -1.00 -0.12
C VAL A 86 -22.42 -0.78 -1.51
N ALA A 87 -22.71 -1.68 -2.47
CA ALA A 87 -22.21 -1.57 -3.83
C ALA A 87 -22.68 -0.29 -4.54
N GLY A 88 -23.89 0.20 -4.21
CA GLY A 88 -24.38 1.50 -4.68
C GLY A 88 -23.45 2.66 -4.27
N VAL A 89 -23.02 2.70 -3.00
CA VAL A 89 -22.13 3.76 -2.49
C VAL A 89 -20.75 3.74 -3.18
N PHE A 90 -20.20 2.55 -3.45
CA PHE A 90 -18.99 2.42 -4.26
C PHE A 90 -19.17 3.04 -5.65
N GLY A 91 -20.29 2.73 -6.32
CA GLY A 91 -20.64 3.26 -7.63
C GLY A 91 -20.83 4.78 -7.64
N ASP A 92 -21.49 5.34 -6.62
CA ASP A 92 -21.75 6.78 -6.49
C ASP A 92 -20.46 7.61 -6.39
N HIS A 93 -19.39 7.02 -5.86
CA HIS A 93 -18.07 7.63 -5.73
C HIS A 93 -17.11 7.24 -6.86
N GLY A 94 -17.56 6.48 -7.87
CA GLY A 94 -16.73 6.05 -8.99
C GLY A 94 -15.66 5.03 -8.62
N VAL A 95 -15.83 4.29 -7.52
CA VAL A 95 -14.91 3.24 -7.09
C VAL A 95 -15.43 1.89 -7.59
N SER A 96 -14.75 1.30 -8.59
CA SER A 96 -15.16 0.01 -9.14
C SER A 96 -14.71 -1.15 -8.25
N ILE A 97 -15.60 -2.10 -8.04
CA ILE A 97 -15.33 -3.34 -7.30
C ILE A 97 -14.70 -4.36 -8.27
N LEU A 98 -13.52 -4.88 -7.93
CA LEU A 98 -12.85 -5.98 -8.64
C LEU A 98 -13.42 -7.33 -8.18
N SER A 99 -13.51 -7.54 -6.88
CA SER A 99 -14.08 -8.74 -6.29
C SER A 99 -14.75 -8.44 -4.96
N MET A 100 -15.68 -9.31 -4.57
CA MET A 100 -16.35 -9.25 -3.29
C MET A 100 -16.60 -10.66 -2.74
N GLU A 101 -16.40 -10.83 -1.45
CA GLU A 101 -16.67 -12.05 -0.71
C GLU A 101 -17.44 -11.72 0.57
N GLN A 102 -18.39 -12.58 0.94
CA GLN A 102 -19.10 -12.48 2.21
C GLN A 102 -18.65 -13.63 3.10
N GLU A 103 -18.02 -13.30 4.22
CA GLU A 103 -17.59 -14.28 5.21
C GLU A 103 -18.60 -14.34 6.36
N GLU A 104 -18.88 -15.55 6.82
CA GLU A 104 -19.58 -15.75 8.08
C GLU A 104 -18.68 -15.29 9.24
N PRO A 105 -19.27 -14.77 10.32
CA PRO A 105 -18.50 -14.38 11.49
C PRO A 105 -17.63 -15.54 12.01
N ASP A 106 -16.34 -15.29 12.18
CA ASP A 106 -15.45 -16.24 12.85
C ASP A 106 -15.84 -16.31 14.34
N PRO A 107 -16.27 -17.49 14.84
CA PRO A 107 -16.63 -17.65 16.25
C PRO A 107 -15.49 -17.37 17.23
N ASP A 108 -14.22 -17.46 16.80
CA ASP A 108 -13.04 -17.18 17.64
C ASP A 108 -12.64 -15.69 17.65
N ASP A 109 -13.04 -14.92 16.64
CA ASP A 109 -12.68 -13.49 16.50
C ASP A 109 -13.72 -12.55 17.16
N GLY A 110 -14.75 -13.13 17.78
CA GLY A 110 -15.79 -12.40 18.50
C GLY A 110 -16.65 -11.49 17.62
N ALA A 111 -16.56 -11.62 16.29
CA ALA A 111 -17.38 -10.90 15.34
C ALA A 111 -18.80 -11.47 15.42
N PRO A 112 -19.84 -10.72 15.82
CA PRO A 112 -21.17 -11.30 16.00
C PRO A 112 -21.93 -11.46 14.67
N ARG A 113 -21.37 -11.01 13.54
CA ARG A 113 -22.09 -10.75 12.28
C ARG A 113 -21.22 -10.90 11.02
N PRO A 114 -21.84 -11.13 9.84
CA PRO A 114 -21.11 -11.34 8.58
C PRO A 114 -20.26 -10.14 8.17
N GLN A 115 -19.17 -10.43 7.47
CA GLN A 115 -18.28 -9.43 6.90
C GLN A 115 -18.41 -9.43 5.38
N LEU A 116 -18.46 -8.25 4.78
CA LEU A 116 -18.26 -8.09 3.33
C LEU A 116 -16.83 -7.63 3.11
N LEU A 117 -16.08 -8.43 2.35
CA LEU A 117 -14.72 -8.13 1.91
C LEU A 117 -14.77 -7.68 0.46
N PHE A 118 -14.16 -6.53 0.17
CA PHE A 118 -14.07 -5.98 -1.17
C PHE A 118 -12.61 -5.83 -1.56
N ILE A 119 -12.30 -6.15 -2.81
CA ILE A 119 -11.12 -5.65 -3.50
C ILE A 119 -11.61 -4.69 -4.58
N THR A 120 -11.08 -3.48 -4.61
CA THR A 120 -11.40 -2.48 -5.65
C THR A 120 -10.41 -2.58 -6.80
N HIS A 121 -10.82 -2.12 -7.99
CA HIS A 121 -9.86 -1.68 -8.98
C HIS A 121 -9.11 -0.42 -8.49
N ALA A 122 -8.08 -0.02 -9.23
CA ALA A 122 -7.30 1.17 -8.97
C ALA A 122 -8.20 2.42 -8.91
N ALA A 123 -8.24 3.09 -7.75
CA ALA A 123 -9.03 4.29 -7.50
C ALA A 123 -8.21 5.34 -6.74
N ALA A 124 -8.56 6.62 -6.90
CA ALA A 124 -7.87 7.69 -6.19
C ALA A 124 -8.22 7.65 -4.70
N ASP A 125 -7.22 7.90 -3.84
CA ASP A 125 -7.36 7.82 -2.39
C ASP A 125 -8.47 8.76 -1.85
N ARG A 126 -8.70 9.92 -2.48
CA ARG A 126 -9.83 10.80 -2.15
C ARG A 126 -11.21 10.15 -2.37
N ASP A 127 -11.37 9.37 -3.44
CA ASP A 127 -12.66 8.81 -3.84
C ASP A 127 -12.97 7.60 -2.95
N VAL A 128 -11.95 6.81 -2.62
CA VAL A 128 -12.04 5.73 -1.64
C VAL A 128 -12.36 6.27 -0.24
N ARG A 129 -11.71 7.35 0.21
CA ARG A 129 -12.05 7.98 1.50
C ARG A 129 -13.50 8.46 1.54
N ALA A 130 -13.96 9.15 0.50
CA ALA A 130 -15.35 9.60 0.42
C ALA A 130 -16.33 8.41 0.44
N THR A 131 -15.99 7.31 -0.23
CA THR A 131 -16.75 6.05 -0.17
C THR A 131 -16.81 5.51 1.25
N LEU A 132 -15.67 5.43 1.96
CA LEU A 132 -15.61 4.92 3.34
C LEU A 132 -16.40 5.79 4.31
N ASP A 133 -16.32 7.11 4.17
CA ASP A 133 -17.10 8.06 4.98
C ASP A 133 -18.60 7.86 4.75
N ALA A 134 -19.04 7.72 3.48
CA ALA A 134 -20.44 7.46 3.16
C ALA A 134 -20.93 6.09 3.63
N LEU A 135 -20.08 5.05 3.56
CA LEU A 135 -20.39 3.71 4.06
C LEU A 135 -20.55 3.71 5.59
N ALA A 136 -19.75 4.49 6.32
CA ALA A 136 -19.83 4.57 7.77
C ALA A 136 -21.16 5.17 8.27
N GLU A 137 -21.85 5.95 7.43
CA GLU A 137 -23.16 6.55 7.74
C GLU A 137 -24.36 5.64 7.40
N LEU A 138 -24.13 4.47 6.79
CA LEU A 138 -25.21 3.54 6.46
C LEU A 138 -25.67 2.73 7.68
N ASP A 139 -26.98 2.71 7.94
CA ASP A 139 -27.60 1.88 9.01
C ASP A 139 -27.31 0.37 8.88
N VAL A 140 -26.96 -0.10 7.68
CA VAL A 140 -26.62 -1.50 7.41
C VAL A 140 -25.15 -1.85 7.66
N VAL A 141 -24.28 -0.83 7.80
CA VAL A 141 -22.86 -0.97 8.10
C VAL A 141 -22.66 -0.69 9.59
N GLU A 142 -22.17 -1.67 10.32
CA GLU A 142 -21.94 -1.54 11.77
C GLU A 142 -20.55 -1.02 12.07
N ARG A 143 -19.58 -1.39 11.23
CA ARG A 143 -18.21 -0.89 11.29
C ARG A 143 -17.52 -0.99 9.95
N VAL A 144 -16.70 0.01 9.65
CA VAL A 144 -15.62 -0.12 8.67
C VAL A 144 -14.47 -0.85 9.39
N GLY A 145 -14.11 -2.02 8.89
CA GLY A 145 -13.04 -2.86 9.41
C GLY A 145 -11.68 -2.46 8.86
N SER A 146 -10.94 -3.47 8.37
CA SER A 146 -9.61 -3.25 7.80
C SER A 146 -9.71 -2.57 6.44
N VAL A 147 -8.90 -1.52 6.24
CA VAL A 147 -8.69 -0.87 4.95
C VAL A 147 -7.21 -0.93 4.65
N MET A 148 -6.83 -1.64 3.59
CA MET A 148 -5.44 -1.83 3.19
C MET A 148 -5.29 -1.55 1.70
N ARG A 149 -4.23 -0.84 1.32
CA ARG A 149 -3.88 -0.73 -0.10
C ARG A 149 -3.32 -2.07 -0.57
N VAL A 150 -3.77 -2.51 -1.73
CA VAL A 150 -3.23 -3.66 -2.44
C VAL A 150 -2.24 -3.12 -3.46
N LEU A 151 -1.01 -3.61 -3.38
CA LEU A 151 0.04 -3.31 -4.35
C LEU A 151 0.14 -4.54 -5.27
N GLY A 152 -0.39 -4.43 -6.47
CA GLY A 152 -0.30 -5.43 -7.53
C GLY A 152 0.73 -5.03 -8.60
N GLU A 153 1.10 -5.98 -9.44
CA GLU A 153 1.86 -5.73 -10.68
C GLU A 153 0.86 -5.31 -11.77
N ASP A 154 0.98 -4.08 -12.28
CA ASP A 154 0.50 -3.77 -13.64
C ASP A 154 1.50 -4.34 -14.66
#